data_AF-A0A2V6YXG3-F1
#
_entry.id   AF-A0A2V6YXG3-F1
#
_cell.length_a   1.000
_cell.length_b   1.000
_cell.length_c   1.000
_cell.angle_alpha   90.00
_cell.angle_beta   90.00
_cell.angle_gamma   90.00
#
_symmetry.space_group_name_H-M   'P 1'
#
loop_
_entity.id
_entity.type
_entity.pdbx_description
1 polymer ?
#
loop_
_entity_poly.entity_id
_entity_poly.type
_entity_poly.pdbx_seq_one_letter_code
_entity_poly.pdbx_strand_id
1 'polypeptide(L)'
;NFDAQGSGSKDARDSLKKLWKRDMSRDEALHAALEALIDAADEDVGTGGPDLVRGIFPSVKTITRSGFGEVPDDEVKRLCEAILAERSRTGNGA
;
A
#
# COMPACT_ATOMS: atom_id res chain seq x y z
N ASN A 1 -6.75 13.15 -4.46
CA ASN A 1 -6.12 13.15 -5.80
C ASN A 1 -5.40 11.81 -5.94
N PHE A 2 -6.15 10.77 -6.25
CA PHE A 2 -5.71 9.39 -6.30
C PHE A 2 -6.64 8.62 -7.25
N ASP A 3 -6.19 7.50 -7.79
CA ASP A 3 -7.00 6.61 -8.62
C ASP A 3 -6.46 5.17 -8.55
N ALA A 4 -7.28 4.20 -8.94
CA ALA A 4 -6.88 2.79 -9.06
C ALA A 4 -7.66 2.10 -10.19
N GLN A 5 -7.07 1.06 -10.78
CA GLN A 5 -7.66 0.24 -11.84
C GLN A 5 -7.40 -1.25 -11.58
N GLY A 6 -8.26 -2.12 -12.15
CA GLY A 6 -8.23 -3.57 -11.90
C GLY A 6 -9.41 -4.05 -11.03
N SER A 7 -9.44 -5.34 -10.71
CA SER A 7 -10.51 -5.99 -9.95
C SER A 7 -10.67 -5.43 -8.54
N GLY A 8 -9.56 -5.23 -7.80
CA GLY A 8 -9.56 -4.62 -6.46
C GLY A 8 -9.60 -3.07 -6.44
N SER A 9 -9.85 -2.42 -7.58
CA SER A 9 -9.77 -0.95 -7.68
C SER A 9 -10.82 -0.21 -6.86
N LYS A 10 -11.98 -0.84 -6.62
CA LYS A 10 -13.02 -0.26 -5.77
C LYS A 10 -12.50 -0.13 -4.33
N ASP A 11 -12.00 -1.21 -3.76
CA ASP A 11 -11.58 -1.28 -2.36
C ASP A 11 -10.32 -0.43 -2.11
N ALA A 12 -9.35 -0.47 -3.04
CA ALA A 12 -8.19 0.43 -3.00
C ALA A 12 -8.60 1.92 -2.96
N ARG A 13 -9.58 2.34 -3.77
CA ARG A 13 -10.06 3.74 -3.77
C ARG A 13 -10.83 4.08 -2.50
N ASP A 14 -11.60 3.14 -1.95
CA ASP A 14 -12.32 3.33 -0.70
C ASP A 14 -11.34 3.50 0.50
N SER A 15 -10.20 2.80 0.49
CA SER A 15 -9.11 3.01 1.45
C SER A 15 -8.38 4.32 1.23
N LEU A 16 -7.97 4.63 0.01
CA LEU A 16 -7.30 5.90 -0.32
C LEU A 16 -8.17 7.12 0.02
N LYS A 17 -9.50 7.01 -0.06
CA LYS A 17 -10.42 8.06 0.37
C LYS A 17 -10.27 8.43 1.85
N LYS A 18 -9.90 7.47 2.70
CA LYS A 18 -9.67 7.67 4.14
C LYS A 18 -8.24 8.10 4.43
N LEU A 19 -7.28 7.51 3.73
CA LEU A 19 -5.84 7.69 3.98
C LEU A 19 -5.32 8.99 3.40
N TRP A 20 -5.77 9.37 2.20
CA TRP A 20 -5.22 10.49 1.45
C TRP A 20 -5.40 11.83 2.17
N LYS A 21 -4.33 12.62 2.16
CA LYS A 21 -4.32 14.01 2.62
C LYS A 21 -3.54 14.87 1.63
N ARG A 22 -3.82 16.16 1.63
CA ARG A 22 -3.05 17.11 0.85
C ARG A 22 -1.62 17.19 1.42
N ASP A 23 -0.64 17.40 0.54
CA ASP A 23 0.76 17.68 0.90
C ASP A 23 1.44 16.56 1.72
N MET A 24 1.05 15.31 1.48
CA MET A 24 1.75 14.12 2.00
C MET A 24 3.22 14.10 1.58
N SER A 25 4.08 13.72 2.51
CA SER A 25 5.45 13.30 2.25
C SER A 25 5.48 12.05 1.35
N ARG A 26 6.65 11.75 0.77
CA ARG A 26 6.87 10.52 0.00
C ARG A 26 6.49 9.30 0.82
N ASP A 27 6.91 9.24 2.08
CA ASP A 27 6.73 8.06 2.93
C ASP A 27 5.25 7.88 3.32
N GLU A 28 4.52 8.96 3.60
CA GLU A 28 3.07 8.91 3.82
C GLU A 28 2.31 8.45 2.57
N ALA A 29 2.74 8.89 1.38
CA ALA A 29 2.13 8.48 0.12
C ALA A 29 2.42 6.99 -0.19
N LEU A 30 3.63 6.52 0.08
CA LEU A 30 4.00 5.11 -0.05
C LEU A 30 3.20 4.23 0.90
N HIS A 31 3.09 4.64 2.17
CA HIS A 31 2.29 3.94 3.17
C HIS A 31 0.83 3.83 2.72
N ALA A 32 0.20 4.96 2.34
CA ALA A 32 -1.19 4.97 1.90
C ALA A 32 -1.44 4.10 0.66
N ALA A 33 -0.51 4.11 -0.30
CA ALA A 33 -0.62 3.29 -1.51
C ALA A 33 -0.51 1.80 -1.20
N LEU A 34 0.47 1.40 -0.38
CA LEU A 34 0.67 0.00 0.00
C LEU A 34 -0.47 -0.52 0.87
N GLU A 35 -0.95 0.29 1.82
CA GLU A 35 -2.09 -0.06 2.66
C GLU A 35 -3.37 -0.26 1.83
N ALA A 36 -3.61 0.59 0.83
CA ALA A 36 -4.73 0.43 -0.08
C ALA A 36 -4.64 -0.82 -0.97
N LEU A 37 -3.43 -1.23 -1.37
CA LEU A 37 -3.22 -2.49 -2.11
C LEU A 37 -3.43 -3.72 -1.21
N ILE A 38 -3.06 -3.63 0.07
CA ILE A 38 -3.34 -4.69 1.05
C ILE A 38 -4.85 -4.81 1.29
N ASP A 39 -5.57 -3.70 1.47
CA ASP A 39 -7.04 -3.72 1.58
C ASP A 39 -7.72 -4.31 0.35
N ALA A 40 -7.24 -3.96 -0.84
CA ALA A 40 -7.75 -4.55 -2.07
C ALA A 40 -7.52 -6.07 -2.12
N ALA A 41 -6.36 -6.55 -1.66
CA ALA A 41 -6.06 -7.98 -1.61
C ALA A 41 -6.90 -8.73 -0.55
N ASP A 42 -7.28 -8.07 0.54
CA ASP A 42 -8.12 -8.67 1.58
C ASP A 42 -9.57 -8.92 1.08
N GLU A 43 -10.08 -8.05 0.20
CA GLU A 43 -11.47 -8.10 -0.30
C GLU A 43 -11.63 -8.73 -1.70
N ASP A 44 -10.58 -8.71 -2.54
CA ASP A 44 -10.62 -9.21 -3.92
C ASP A 44 -9.63 -10.36 -4.16
N VAL A 45 -10.16 -11.56 -4.45
CA VAL A 45 -9.37 -12.76 -4.79
C VAL A 45 -8.51 -12.59 -6.06
N GLY A 46 -8.86 -11.65 -6.93
CA GLY A 46 -8.05 -11.31 -8.11
C GLY A 46 -6.81 -10.47 -7.81
N THR A 47 -6.66 -9.96 -6.59
CA THR A 47 -5.60 -9.06 -6.16
C THR A 47 -4.66 -9.76 -5.17
N GLY A 48 -3.37 -9.84 -5.51
CA GLY A 48 -2.37 -10.45 -4.63
C GLY A 48 -1.84 -9.49 -3.58
N GLY A 49 -1.91 -9.88 -2.30
CA GLY A 49 -1.26 -9.18 -1.20
C GLY A 49 0.25 -9.48 -1.10
N PRO A 50 0.97 -8.83 -0.17
CA PRO A 50 2.38 -9.13 0.08
C PRO A 50 2.57 -10.57 0.62
N ASP A 51 3.47 -11.33 0.02
CA ASP A 51 3.83 -12.69 0.45
C ASP A 51 5.12 -12.64 1.27
N LEU A 52 4.99 -12.61 2.60
CA LEU A 52 6.13 -12.55 3.53
C LEU A 52 6.96 -13.84 3.55
N VAL A 53 6.38 -14.99 3.18
CA VAL A 53 7.06 -16.28 3.18
C VAL A 53 8.00 -16.38 1.98
N ARG A 54 7.55 -15.92 0.82
CA ARG A 54 8.33 -15.92 -0.42
C ARG A 54 9.10 -14.62 -0.67
N GLY A 55 8.82 -13.57 0.08
CA GLY A 55 9.43 -12.25 -0.10
C GLY A 55 8.98 -11.56 -1.39
N ILE A 56 7.69 -11.67 -1.74
CA ILE A 56 7.13 -11.06 -2.95
C ILE A 56 6.24 -9.89 -2.54
N PHE A 57 6.52 -8.70 -3.09
CA PHE A 57 5.88 -7.44 -2.71
C PHE A 57 5.38 -6.66 -3.93
N PRO A 58 4.44 -5.71 -3.75
CA PRO A 58 4.09 -4.77 -4.82
C PRO A 58 5.31 -3.95 -5.28
N SER A 59 5.50 -3.78 -6.58
CA SER A 59 6.57 -2.90 -7.09
C SER A 59 6.10 -1.45 -7.16
N VAL A 60 6.82 -0.52 -6.54
CA VAL A 60 6.41 0.89 -6.43
C VAL A 60 7.39 1.80 -7.17
N LYS A 61 6.84 2.79 -7.87
CA LYS A 61 7.61 3.79 -8.62
C LYS A 61 7.18 5.17 -8.17
N THR A 62 8.14 6.08 -8.08
CA THR A 62 7.93 7.48 -7.71
C THR A 62 8.39 8.39 -8.84
N ILE A 63 7.71 9.51 -9.01
CA ILE A 63 8.08 10.54 -9.97
C ILE A 63 8.11 11.86 -9.20
N THR A 64 9.28 12.47 -9.12
CA THR A 64 9.52 13.73 -8.39
C THR A 64 10.19 14.76 -9.29
N ARG A 65 10.55 15.93 -8.74
CA ARG A 65 11.38 16.92 -9.46
C ARG A 65 12.74 16.34 -9.89
N SER A 66 13.25 15.35 -9.17
CA SER A 66 14.49 14.66 -9.50
C SER A 66 14.31 13.58 -10.58
N GLY A 67 13.10 13.40 -11.09
CA GLY A 67 12.76 12.42 -12.11
C GLY A 67 12.09 11.16 -11.57
N PHE A 68 12.12 10.11 -12.40
CA PHE A 68 11.60 8.78 -12.09
C PHE A 68 12.55 8.02 -11.16
N GLY A 69 11.99 7.27 -10.22
CA GLY A 69 12.75 6.36 -9.36
C GLY A 69 11.91 5.15 -8.96
N GLU A 70 12.55 4.00 -8.86
CA GLU A 70 11.97 2.79 -8.29
C GLU A 70 12.21 2.76 -6.78
N VAL A 71 11.20 2.33 -6.03
CA VAL A 71 11.33 2.14 -4.57
C VAL A 71 12.00 0.78 -4.34
N PRO A 72 13.11 0.72 -3.60
CA PRO A 72 13.77 -0.54 -3.29
C PRO A 72 12.84 -1.56 -2.62
N ASP A 73 12.94 -2.83 -3.00
CA ASP A 73 12.11 -3.92 -2.45
C ASP A 73 12.24 -4.05 -0.93
N ASP A 74 13.41 -3.76 -0.36
CA ASP A 74 13.64 -3.78 1.08
C ASP A 74 12.87 -2.65 1.81
N GLU A 75 12.69 -1.50 1.16
CA GLU A 75 11.86 -0.41 1.66
C GLU A 75 10.38 -0.78 1.60
N VAL A 76 9.91 -1.33 0.47
CA VAL A 76 8.53 -1.81 0.33
C VAL A 76 8.23 -2.89 1.37
N LYS A 77 9.14 -3.86 1.54
CA LYS A 77 9.03 -4.92 2.53
C LYS A 77 8.80 -4.35 3.93
N ARG A 78 9.66 -3.41 4.38
CA ARG A 78 9.55 -2.79 5.70
C ARG A 78 8.20 -2.09 5.89
N LEU A 79 7.72 -1.40 4.87
CA LEU A 79 6.42 -0.72 4.92
C LEU A 79 5.25 -1.71 5.00
N CYS A 80 5.26 -2.78 4.19
CA CYS A 80 4.25 -3.84 4.27
C CYS A 80 4.24 -4.52 5.65
N GLU A 81 5.41 -4.84 6.19
CA GLU A 81 5.53 -5.43 7.55
C GLU A 81 4.98 -4.47 8.63
N ALA A 82 5.27 -3.17 8.53
CA ALA A 82 4.75 -2.17 9.46
C ALA A 82 3.22 -2.09 9.43
N ILE A 83 2.61 -2.02 8.23
CA ILE A 83 1.16 -1.96 8.03
C ILE A 83 0.48 -3.21 8.63
N LEU A 84 1.00 -4.41 8.33
CA LEU A 84 0.44 -5.66 8.84
C LEU A 84 0.59 -5.79 10.37
N ALA A 85 1.69 -5.29 10.92
CA ALA A 85 1.89 -5.25 12.37
C ALA A 85 0.93 -4.27 13.06
N GLU A 86 0.63 -3.12 12.45
CA GLU A 86 -0.36 -2.15 12.94
C GLU A 86 -1.79 -2.74 12.95
N ARG A 87 -2.17 -3.45 11.89
CA ARG A 87 -3.46 -4.16 11.82
C ARG A 87 -3.60 -5.21 12.90
N SER A 88 -2.54 -6.01 13.11
CA SER A 88 -2.54 -7.06 14.13
C SER A 88 -2.75 -6.49 15.54
N ARG A 89 -2.22 -5.30 15.84
CA ARG A 89 -2.45 -4.60 17.12
C ARG A 89 -3.87 -4.09 17.25
N THR A 90 -4.44 -3.54 16.17
CA THR A 90 -5.79 -2.97 16.17
C THR A 90 -6.87 -4.05 16.21
N GLY A 91 -6.66 -5.19 15.52
CA GLY A 91 -7.58 -6.33 15.50
C GLY A 91 -7.65 -7.12 16.82
N ASN A 92 -6.57 -7.12 17.61
CA ASN A 92 -6.54 -7.76 18.94
C ASN A 92 -7.14 -6.88 20.06
N GLY A 93 -7.67 -5.70 19.74
CA GLY A 93 -8.25 -4.76 20.70
C GLY A 93 -9.79 -4.81 20.81
N ALA A 94 -10.44 -5.83 20.25
CA ALA A 94 -11.88 -6.04 20.30
C ALA A 94 -12.29 -7.04 21.40
#